data_AF-A0A5C8KH10-F1
#
_entry.id   AF-A0A5C8KH10-F1
#
_cell.length_a   1.000
_cell.length_b   1.000
_cell.length_c   1.000
_cell.angle_alpha   90.00
_cell.angle_beta   90.00
_cell.angle_gamma   90.00
#
_symmetry.space_group_name_H-M   'P 1'
#
loop_
_entity.id
_entity.type
_entity.pdbx_description
1 polymer ?
#
loop_
_entity_poly.entity_id
_entity_poly.type
_entity_poly.pdbx_seq_one_letter_code
_entity_poly.pdbx_strand_id
1 'polypeptide(L)'
;MLSHSAGRDWNRLQPVIGQEVWSRVVHSPPIRLEDDRLLVVAHQQGRDPVSGRRFPLDDLHVRIGSESEGVTGWGEALEPGCELLLPSISSAELIFAMCEDGRLKSSRDLGREWVVDRDPVLDLEQMPGELRGAGVEA
;
A
#
# COMPACT_ATOMS: atom_id res chain seq x y z
N MET A 1 -19.09 10.50 0.92
CA MET A 1 -19.12 9.11 0.40
C MET A 1 -18.18 9.08 -0.80
N LEU A 2 -17.00 8.47 -0.68
CA LEU A 2 -16.17 8.16 -1.84
C LEU A 2 -16.80 6.92 -2.50
N SER A 3 -17.26 7.06 -3.73
CA SER A 3 -17.97 6.00 -4.44
C SER A 3 -17.07 4.79 -4.65
N HIS A 4 -17.67 3.61 -4.70
CA HIS A 4 -17.07 2.32 -5.07
C HIS A 4 -16.39 2.30 -6.48
N SER A 5 -16.27 3.45 -7.13
CA SER A 5 -15.62 3.66 -8.44
C SER A 5 -14.20 4.23 -8.35
N ALA A 6 -13.79 4.82 -7.21
CA ALA A 6 -12.50 5.54 -7.08
C ALA A 6 -11.22 4.69 -7.27
N GLY A 7 -11.35 3.39 -7.55
CA GLY A 7 -10.24 2.50 -7.87
C GLY A 7 -10.47 1.56 -9.06
N ARG A 8 -11.58 1.67 -9.81
CA ARG A 8 -11.87 0.77 -10.96
C ARG A 8 -11.23 1.21 -12.28
N ASP A 9 -11.03 2.51 -12.49
CA ASP A 9 -10.59 3.07 -13.78
C ASP A 9 -9.33 3.94 -13.66
N TRP A 10 -8.35 3.51 -12.86
CA TRP A 10 -7.01 4.12 -12.88
C TRP A 10 -6.25 3.58 -14.11
N ASN A 11 -6.40 4.34 -15.19
CA ASN A 11 -6.34 3.90 -16.58
C ASN A 11 -5.04 3.24 -17.07
N ARG A 12 -5.25 2.42 -18.10
CA ARG A 12 -4.30 1.82 -19.06
C ARG A 12 -2.96 2.55 -19.14
N LEU A 13 -1.89 1.84 -18.79
CA LEU A 13 -0.54 2.24 -19.22
C LEU A 13 -0.43 1.96 -20.73
N GLN A 14 0.34 2.78 -21.44
CA GLN A 14 0.43 2.73 -22.90
C GLN A 14 0.58 1.28 -23.39
N PRO A 15 -0.16 0.88 -24.45
CA PRO A 15 -0.08 -0.48 -24.96
C PRO A 15 1.38 -0.79 -25.33
N VAL A 16 2.00 -1.69 -24.58
CA VAL A 16 3.20 -2.39 -25.02
C VAL A 16 2.73 -3.29 -26.16
N ILE A 17 3.42 -3.29 -27.31
CA ILE A 17 2.97 -4.02 -28.51
C ILE A 17 2.58 -5.46 -28.13
N GLY A 18 1.28 -5.77 -28.23
CA GLY A 18 0.72 -7.09 -27.94
C GLY A 18 0.19 -7.32 -26.51
N GLN A 19 0.24 -6.35 -25.60
CA GLN A 19 -0.26 -6.49 -24.22
C GLN A 19 -1.06 -5.27 -23.76
N GLU A 20 -2.25 -5.50 -23.20
CA GLU A 20 -2.99 -4.49 -22.45
C GLU A 20 -2.43 -4.43 -21.03
N VAL A 21 -1.98 -3.26 -20.58
CA VAL A 21 -1.45 -3.03 -19.23
C VAL A 21 -2.35 -2.03 -18.50
N TRP A 22 -2.75 -2.32 -17.25
CA TRP A 22 -3.54 -1.40 -16.41
C TRP A 22 -3.13 -1.50 -14.93
N SER A 23 -3.52 -0.51 -14.12
CA SER A 23 -3.31 -0.55 -12.66
C SER A 23 -4.53 -1.15 -11.96
N ARG A 24 -4.31 -2.07 -11.02
CA ARG A 24 -5.36 -2.54 -10.11
C ARG A 24 -5.09 -2.04 -8.70
N VAL A 25 -6.02 -1.27 -8.15
CA VAL A 25 -6.01 -0.85 -6.74
C VAL A 25 -6.37 -2.05 -5.85
N VAL A 26 -5.54 -2.30 -4.84
CA VAL A 26 -5.76 -3.35 -3.84
C VAL A 26 -6.37 -2.71 -2.59
N HIS A 27 -7.19 -3.49 -1.86
CA HIS A 27 -8.10 -3.10 -0.78
C HIS A 27 -7.51 -2.16 0.30
N SER A 28 -7.40 -0.87 -0.03
CA SER A 28 -7.15 0.24 0.89
C SER A 28 -7.93 1.46 0.38
N PRO A 29 -8.61 2.23 1.25
CA PRO A 29 -9.12 3.53 0.85
C PRO A 29 -7.96 4.42 0.38
N PRO A 30 -8.18 5.28 -0.63
CA PRO A 30 -7.16 6.23 -1.07
C PRO A 30 -6.87 7.26 0.02
N ILE A 31 -5.63 7.72 0.10
CA ILE A 31 -5.25 8.92 0.87
C ILE A 31 -5.33 10.12 -0.08
N ARG A 32 -6.08 11.16 0.30
CA ARG A 32 -6.16 12.40 -0.47
C ARG A 32 -5.05 13.35 -0.04
N LEU A 33 -4.23 13.78 -0.99
CA LEU A 33 -3.19 14.78 -0.82
C LEU A 33 -3.80 16.19 -0.91
N GLU A 34 -3.04 17.21 -0.49
CA GLU A 34 -3.51 18.61 -0.48
C GLU A 34 -3.82 19.17 -1.87
N ASP A 35 -3.16 18.64 -2.89
CA ASP A 35 -3.33 19.03 -4.30
C ASP A 35 -4.36 18.18 -5.06
N ASP A 36 -5.30 17.58 -4.32
CA ASP A 36 -6.36 16.70 -4.83
C ASP A 36 -5.88 15.40 -5.52
N ARG A 37 -4.57 15.13 -5.54
CA ARG A 37 -4.07 13.82 -5.91
C ARG A 37 -4.46 12.79 -4.86
N LEU A 38 -4.51 11.56 -5.31
CA LEU A 38 -4.84 10.39 -4.54
C LEU A 38 -3.60 9.50 -4.47
N LEU A 39 -3.39 8.91 -3.31
CA LEU A 39 -2.38 7.93 -3.05
C LEU A 39 -3.06 6.59 -2.76
N VAL A 40 -2.73 5.57 -3.55
CA VAL A 40 -3.35 4.26 -3.51
C VAL A 40 -2.30 3.16 -3.52
N VAL A 41 -2.64 1.99 -3.00
CA VAL A 41 -1.84 0.78 -3.19
C VAL A 41 -2.32 0.06 -4.43
N ALA A 42 -1.42 -0.14 -5.39
CA ALA A 42 -1.77 -0.77 -6.65
C ALA A 42 -0.58 -1.46 -7.32
N HIS A 43 -0.91 -2.45 -8.13
CA HIS A 43 0.03 -3.17 -8.99
C HIS A 43 -0.42 -3.10 -10.46
N GLN A 44 0.53 -3.21 -11.40
CA GLN A 44 0.30 -3.38 -12.82
C GLN A 44 -0.20 -4.80 -13.08
N GLN A 45 -1.19 -4.87 -13.96
CA GLN A 45 -1.69 -6.13 -14.50
C GLN A 45 -1.50 -6.14 -16.01
N GLY A 46 -1.07 -7.29 -16.51
CA GLY A 46 -1.04 -7.62 -17.93
C GLY A 46 -2.19 -8.55 -18.29
N ARG A 47 -2.54 -8.56 -19.58
CA ARG A 47 -3.44 -9.55 -20.17
C ARG A 47 -2.73 -10.30 -21.29
N ASP A 48 -2.72 -11.61 -21.18
CA ASP A 48 -2.17 -12.49 -22.22
C ASP A 48 -3.04 -12.39 -23.49
N PRO A 49 -2.46 -12.10 -24.67
CA PRO A 49 -3.24 -11.81 -25.87
C PRO A 49 -3.98 -13.03 -26.44
N VAL A 50 -3.54 -14.25 -26.11
CA VAL A 50 -4.12 -15.49 -26.67
C VAL A 50 -5.18 -16.07 -25.73
N SER A 51 -4.81 -16.29 -24.47
CA SER A 51 -5.68 -16.87 -23.44
C SER A 51 -6.60 -15.85 -22.78
N GLY A 52 -6.31 -14.55 -22.90
CA GLY A 52 -7.01 -13.49 -22.20
C GLY A 52 -6.79 -13.49 -20.68
N ARG A 53 -5.91 -14.37 -20.16
CA ARG A 53 -5.62 -14.50 -18.72
C ARG A 53 -4.95 -13.22 -18.20
N ARG A 54 -5.35 -12.80 -17.00
CA ARG A 54 -4.78 -11.66 -16.29
C ARG A 54 -3.67 -12.12 -15.36
N PHE A 55 -2.60 -11.34 -15.25
CA PHE A 55 -1.48 -11.64 -14.36
C PHE A 55 -0.85 -10.33 -13.84
N PRO A 56 -0.30 -10.33 -12.61
CA PRO A 56 0.51 -9.21 -12.12
C PRO A 56 1.79 -9.08 -12.97
N LEU A 57 2.21 -7.85 -13.23
CA LEU A 57 3.47 -7.53 -13.92
C LEU A 57 4.55 -7.04 -12.96
N ASP A 58 4.15 -6.50 -11.81
CA ASP A 58 5.01 -5.97 -10.75
C ASP A 58 4.43 -6.33 -9.37
N ASP A 59 5.20 -5.98 -8.33
CA ASP A 59 4.79 -6.03 -6.94
C ASP A 59 3.78 -4.92 -6.61
N LEU A 60 3.30 -4.86 -5.37
CA LEU A 60 2.42 -3.78 -4.94
C LEU A 60 3.23 -2.52 -4.65
N HIS A 61 2.82 -1.39 -5.20
CA HIS A 61 3.45 -0.09 -4.99
C HIS A 61 2.45 0.91 -4.43
N VAL A 62 2.97 1.92 -3.74
CA VAL A 62 2.23 3.17 -3.59
C VAL A 62 2.21 3.91 -4.92
N ARG A 63 1.03 4.28 -5.40
CA ARG A 63 0.82 5.05 -6.63
C ARG A 63 0.17 6.38 -6.32
N ILE A 64 0.69 7.41 -6.97
CA ILE A 64 0.15 8.77 -6.88
C ILE A 64 -0.53 9.07 -8.21
N GLY A 65 -1.73 9.65 -8.16
CA GLY A 65 -2.48 9.96 -9.36
C GLY A 65 -3.71 10.79 -9.09
N SER A 66 -4.53 10.98 -10.10
CA SER A 66 -5.84 11.63 -10.00
C SER A 66 -6.86 10.89 -10.86
N GLU A 67 -8.14 11.17 -10.66
CA GLU A 67 -9.18 10.61 -11.52
C GLU A 67 -9.09 11.11 -12.97
N SER A 68 -8.61 12.34 -13.18
CA SER A 68 -8.51 12.97 -14.51
C SER A 68 -7.25 12.56 -15.28
N GLU A 69 -6.13 12.33 -14.60
CA GLU A 69 -4.84 12.07 -15.24
C GLU A 69 -4.36 10.62 -15.07
N GLY A 70 -5.00 9.84 -14.21
CA GLY A 70 -4.54 8.50 -13.86
C GLY A 70 -3.27 8.54 -13.00
N VAL A 71 -2.42 7.52 -13.11
CA VAL A 71 -1.17 7.42 -12.32
C VAL A 71 -0.13 8.39 -12.87
N THR A 72 0.35 9.30 -12.02
CA THR A 72 1.37 10.30 -12.33
C THR A 72 2.71 10.03 -11.62
N GLY A 73 2.74 9.14 -10.63
CA GLY A 73 3.95 8.82 -9.87
C GLY A 73 3.94 7.44 -9.20
N TRP A 74 5.15 6.98 -8.85
CA TRP A 74 5.44 5.67 -8.28
C TRP A 74 6.28 5.84 -7.01
N GLY A 75 5.87 5.15 -5.95
CA GLY A 75 6.72 4.82 -4.80
C GLY A 75 7.47 3.51 -5.03
N GLU A 76 8.29 3.13 -4.04
CA GLU A 76 8.97 1.83 -4.02
C GLU A 76 7.98 0.68 -3.86
N ALA A 77 8.46 -0.53 -4.17
CA ALA A 77 7.69 -1.75 -3.91
C ALA A 77 7.44 -1.88 -2.40
N LEU A 78 6.21 -2.17 -2.04
CA LEU A 78 5.82 -2.48 -0.68
C LEU A 78 6.38 -3.85 -0.30
N GLU A 79 6.87 -3.93 0.93
CA GLU A 79 7.22 -5.20 1.53
C GLU A 79 5.97 -6.10 1.59
N PRO A 80 6.07 -7.38 1.19
CA PRO A 80 4.94 -8.31 1.27
C PRO A 80 4.37 -8.38 2.68
N GLY A 81 3.04 -8.26 2.79
CA GLY A 81 2.33 -8.18 4.06
C GLY A 81 2.23 -6.77 4.65
N CYS A 82 2.81 -5.73 4.04
CA CYS A 82 2.75 -4.34 4.50
C CYS A 82 1.88 -3.43 3.60
N GLU A 83 0.85 -3.98 2.96
CA GLU A 83 0.08 -3.30 1.92
C GLU A 83 -1.16 -2.55 2.44
N LEU A 84 -1.41 -2.59 3.75
CA LEU A 84 -2.53 -1.91 4.39
C LEU A 84 -2.13 -0.48 4.79
N LEU A 85 -2.52 0.52 3.98
CA LEU A 85 -2.38 1.92 4.39
C LEU A 85 -3.40 2.27 5.49
N LEU A 86 -3.08 3.29 6.28
CA LEU A 86 -3.92 3.81 7.35
C LEU A 86 -4.37 5.26 7.08
N PRO A 87 -5.37 5.49 6.20
CA PRO A 87 -5.79 6.84 5.80
C PRO A 87 -6.29 7.73 6.94
N SER A 88 -6.80 7.14 8.03
CA SER A 88 -7.35 7.88 9.18
C SER A 88 -6.29 8.62 9.99
N ILE A 89 -5.03 8.20 9.90
CA ILE A 89 -3.89 8.81 10.61
C ILE A 89 -2.79 9.31 9.66
N SER A 90 -2.94 9.06 8.36
CA SER A 90 -2.02 9.52 7.34
C SER A 90 -2.37 10.94 6.87
N SER A 91 -1.36 11.66 6.40
CA SER A 91 -1.46 12.97 5.77
C SER A 91 -0.67 13.01 4.47
N ALA A 92 -0.63 14.17 3.81
CA ALA A 92 0.21 14.38 2.63
C ALA A 92 1.72 14.35 2.94
N GLU A 93 2.10 14.64 4.19
CA GLU A 93 3.50 14.71 4.63
C GLU A 93 3.99 13.41 5.30
N LEU A 94 3.05 12.55 5.73
CA LEU A 94 3.37 11.34 6.46
C LEU A 94 2.31 10.27 6.22
N ILE A 95 2.73 9.17 5.60
CA ILE A 95 1.88 8.03 5.28
C ILE A 95 2.21 6.91 6.25
N PHE A 96 1.18 6.22 6.73
CA PHE A 96 1.33 5.04 7.57
C PHE A 96 0.81 3.80 6.85
N ALA A 97 1.54 2.70 7.02
CA ALA A 97 1.14 1.36 6.63
C ALA A 97 1.28 0.40 7.81
N MET A 98 0.34 -0.53 7.94
CA MET A 98 0.39 -1.61 8.91
C MET A 98 0.74 -2.91 8.21
N CYS A 99 1.68 -3.64 8.78
CA CYS A 99 2.04 -4.98 8.31
C CYS A 99 1.18 -6.06 8.97
N GLU A 100 1.04 -7.21 8.34
CA GLU A 100 0.33 -8.38 8.85
C GLU A 100 0.93 -8.90 10.17
N ASP A 101 2.25 -8.72 10.34
CA ASP A 101 2.97 -9.04 11.58
C ASP A 101 2.79 -7.98 12.70
N GLY A 102 2.00 -6.95 12.45
CA GLY A 102 1.69 -5.88 13.41
C GLY A 102 2.70 -4.73 13.44
N ARG A 103 3.77 -4.77 12.62
CA ARG A 103 4.67 -3.61 12.47
C ARG A 103 3.90 -2.42 11.90
N LEU A 104 4.24 -1.23 12.41
CA LEU A 104 3.79 0.03 11.84
C LEU A 104 4.96 0.66 11.09
N LYS A 105 4.76 0.93 9.80
CA LYS A 105 5.73 1.61 8.95
C LYS A 105 5.22 2.99 8.56
N SER A 106 6.11 3.95 8.40
CA SER A 106 5.78 5.25 7.83
C SER A 106 6.71 5.68 6.72
N SER A 107 6.21 6.62 5.91
CA SER A 107 6.94 7.24 4.81
C SER A 107 6.64 8.73 4.76
N ARG A 108 7.70 9.54 4.62
CA ARG A 108 7.62 11.01 4.47
C ARG A 108 7.76 11.48 3.01
N ASP A 109 8.02 10.55 2.10
CA ASP A 109 8.40 10.83 0.72
C ASP A 109 7.49 10.09 -0.28
N LEU A 110 6.22 9.94 0.11
CA LEU A 110 5.17 9.35 -0.70
C LEU A 110 5.42 7.88 -1.06
N GLY A 111 6.05 7.14 -0.15
CA GLY A 111 6.29 5.70 -0.26
C GLY A 111 7.57 5.34 -0.99
N ARG A 112 8.53 6.26 -1.15
CA ARG A 112 9.86 5.93 -1.72
C ARG A 112 10.78 5.33 -0.66
N GLU A 113 10.68 5.80 0.58
CA GLU A 113 11.38 5.22 1.72
C GLU A 113 10.37 4.89 2.83
N TRP A 114 10.61 3.76 3.49
CA TRP A 114 9.78 3.28 4.59
C TRP A 114 10.62 3.01 5.83
N VAL A 115 10.19 3.56 6.95
CA VAL A 115 10.80 3.37 8.26
C VAL A 115 9.85 2.57 9.14
N VAL A 116 10.38 1.66 9.96
CA VAL A 116 9.59 0.96 10.98
C VAL A 116 9.49 1.86 12.20
N ASP A 117 8.29 2.38 12.48
CA ASP A 117 8.04 3.22 13.67
C ASP A 117 7.73 2.38 14.91
N ARG A 118 7.13 1.20 14.71
CA ARG A 118 6.81 0.28 15.79
C ARG A 118 6.99 -1.17 15.35
N ASP A 119 7.63 -1.95 16.20
CA ASP A 119 7.81 -3.38 16.01
C ASP A 119 7.34 -4.15 17.26
N PRO A 120 6.23 -4.89 17.18
CA PRO A 120 5.68 -5.59 18.34
C PRO A 120 6.60 -6.70 18.87
N VAL A 121 7.50 -7.25 18.05
CA VAL A 121 8.45 -8.29 18.48
C VAL A 121 9.54 -7.67 19.35
N LEU A 122 10.09 -6.52 18.93
CA LEU A 122 11.09 -5.78 19.71
C LEU A 122 10.49 -5.15 20.97
N ASP A 123 9.23 -4.70 20.92
CA ASP A 123 8.50 -4.17 22.07
C ASP A 123 8.39 -5.22 23.21
N LEU A 124 8.26 -6.50 22.87
CA LEU A 124 8.15 -7.61 23.84
C LEU A 124 9.50 -7.97 24.49
N GLU A 125 10.61 -7.80 23.77
CA GLU A 125 11.96 -8.03 24.32
C GLU A 125 12.41 -6.92 25.28
N GLN A 126 11.87 -5.71 25.12
CA GLN A 126 12.15 -4.55 25.97
C GLN A 126 11.26 -4.46 27.21
N MET A 127 10.30 -5.39 27.40
CA MET A 127 9.53 -5.44 28.63
C MET A 127 10.42 -5.87 29.81
N PRO A 128 10.52 -5.09 30.90
CA PRO A 128 11.25 -5.50 32.08
C PRO A 128 10.71 -6.85 32.59
N GLY A 129 11.62 -7.78 32.89
CA GLY A 129 11.34 -9.21 33.14
C GLY A 129 10.42 -9.55 34.33
N GLU A 130 9.78 -8.57 34.96
CA GLU A 130 8.93 -8.76 36.14
C GLU A 130 7.56 -9.40 35.83
N LEU A 131 7.18 -9.55 34.55
CA LEU A 131 5.91 -10.20 34.17
C LEU A 131 6.05 -11.67 33.74
N ARG A 132 7.25 -12.26 33.79
CA ARG A 132 7.46 -13.68 33.41
C ARG A 132 7.07 -14.70 34.50
N GLY A 133 6.56 -14.25 35.66
CA GLY A 133 6.39 -15.10 36.85
C GLY A 133 5.03 -15.07 37.55
N ALA A 134 3.96 -14.57 36.92
CA ALA A 134 2.65 -14.53 37.55
C ALA A 134 1.66 -15.48 36.86
N GLY A 135 1.63 -16.73 37.31
CA GLY A 135 0.51 -17.65 37.08
C GLY A 135 0.94 -19.03 36.58
N VAL A 136 1.10 -19.98 37.50
CA VAL A 136 0.18 -21.10 37.74
C VAL A 136 0.72 -21.85 38.96
N GLU A 137 0.18 -21.56 40.14
CA GLU A 137 0.03 -22.57 41.19
C GLU A 137 -1.44 -22.52 41.65
N ALA A 138 -2.18 -23.55 41.28
CA ALA A 138 -3.40 -24.01 41.93
C ALA A 138 -3.50 -25.52 41.73
#